data_AF-A0A2E2EKY1-F1
#
_entry.id   AF-A0A2E2EKY1-F1
#
_cell.length_a   1.000
_cell.length_b   1.000
_cell.length_c   1.000
_cell.angle_alpha   90.00
_cell.angle_beta   90.00
_cell.angle_gamma   90.00
#
_symmetry.space_group_name_H-M   'P 1'
#
loop_
_entity.id
_entity.type
_entity.pdbx_description
1 polymer ?
#
loop_
_entity_poly.entity_id
_entity_poly.type
_entity_poly.pdbx_seq_one_letter_code
_entity_poly.pdbx_strand_id
1 'polypeptide(L)'
;MINNKIQFLLIFIITASSSNAFGIDYFSLSGIKFKGGVRQGGVVVGEVSEEKLKKFFYKKMTIIFVKKEGRTFERKTQTVSLTDRIYSFDEIVGIDEVQLGVSLTRSLAIDADYKKQSYEVVAIPVKYKVEDIKMLNLRREEGDNDLYLKAMEKDGRQSLPAKAVSDVLSRRKYFSIFKDSDYPRFAISGSVLFFDKKPIFYNYYGFSPIINHDEVKSFLLKINGKMFFLGRFPLAVQEKGYMKKFESYYYLVSLEDGKVYLPVHLRGKQ
;
A
#
# COMPACT_ATOMS: atom_id res chain seq x y z
N MET A 1 -44.30 -3.85 -25.49
CA MET A 1 -43.15 -2.91 -25.42
C MET A 1 -42.98 -2.47 -23.97
N ILE A 2 -41.89 -2.86 -23.31
CA ILE A 2 -41.57 -2.45 -21.93
C ILE A 2 -40.28 -1.61 -21.96
N ASN A 3 -40.11 -0.74 -20.98
CA ASN A 3 -39.45 0.56 -21.15
C ASN A 3 -37.90 0.52 -21.12
N ASN A 4 -37.25 0.43 -22.28
CA ASN A 4 -35.78 0.37 -22.42
C ASN A 4 -35.01 1.64 -21.99
N LYS A 5 -35.68 2.74 -21.62
CA LYS A 5 -35.00 4.00 -21.25
C LYS A 5 -34.31 3.96 -19.88
N ILE A 6 -34.75 3.10 -18.96
CA ILE A 6 -34.22 3.04 -17.58
C ILE A 6 -32.88 2.28 -17.52
N GLN A 7 -32.71 1.21 -18.31
CA GLN A 7 -31.44 0.47 -18.37
C GLN A 7 -30.29 1.31 -18.94
N PHE A 8 -30.55 2.15 -19.95
CA PHE A 8 -29.53 3.04 -20.50
C PHE A 8 -29.07 4.11 -19.49
N LEU A 9 -29.99 4.62 -18.65
CA LEU A 9 -29.65 5.60 -17.61
C LEU A 9 -28.80 4.97 -16.48
N LEU A 10 -29.09 3.73 -16.10
CA LEU A 10 -28.32 2.97 -15.09
C LEU A 10 -26.90 2.62 -15.57
N ILE A 11 -26.72 2.32 -16.85
CA ILE A 11 -25.38 2.10 -17.43
C ILE A 11 -24.57 3.42 -17.46
N PHE A 12 -25.21 4.56 -17.74
CA PHE A 12 -24.50 5.85 -17.82
C PHE A 12 -23.99 6.40 -16.48
N ILE A 13 -24.62 6.05 -15.36
CA ILE A 13 -24.16 6.47 -14.01
C ILE A 13 -22.88 5.72 -13.59
N ILE A 14 -22.68 4.50 -14.12
CA ILE A 14 -21.48 3.69 -13.86
C ILE A 14 -20.25 4.23 -14.62
N THR A 15 -20.43 4.76 -15.84
CA THR A 15 -19.33 5.26 -16.67
C THR A 15 -18.80 6.66 -16.31
N ALA A 16 -19.56 7.48 -15.59
CA ALA A 16 -19.08 8.80 -15.10
C ALA A 16 -18.37 8.74 -13.73
N SER A 17 -18.58 7.66 -12.97
CA SER A 17 -18.16 7.56 -11.55
C SER A 17 -16.85 6.78 -11.32
N SER A 18 -16.28 6.20 -12.37
CA SER A 18 -15.08 5.33 -12.31
C SER A 18 -13.79 6.02 -11.86
N SER A 19 -13.79 7.35 -11.69
CA SER A 19 -12.66 8.12 -11.16
C SER A 19 -12.61 8.23 -9.62
N ASN A 20 -13.61 7.69 -8.90
CA ASN A 20 -13.63 7.59 -7.43
C ASN A 20 -13.71 6.14 -6.90
N ALA A 21 -13.71 5.12 -7.76
CA ALA A 21 -13.90 3.71 -7.37
C ALA A 21 -12.76 3.12 -6.51
N PHE A 22 -11.60 3.76 -6.52
CA PHE A 22 -10.41 3.37 -5.76
C PHE A 22 -10.13 4.42 -4.68
N GLY A 23 -10.46 4.08 -3.43
CA GLY A 23 -10.24 4.97 -2.28
C GLY A 23 -8.76 5.30 -2.05
N ILE A 24 -8.53 6.32 -1.22
CA ILE A 24 -7.24 6.95 -0.88
C ILE A 24 -6.22 6.84 -2.03
N ASP A 25 -6.21 7.83 -2.91
CA ASP A 25 -5.10 8.00 -3.84
C ASP A 25 -3.82 8.18 -3.03
N TYR A 26 -2.84 7.30 -3.20
CA TYR A 26 -1.50 7.47 -2.65
C TYR A 26 -0.48 7.00 -3.67
N PHE A 27 0.73 7.54 -3.56
CA PHE A 27 1.76 7.41 -4.56
C PHE A 27 3.02 6.82 -3.92
N SER A 28 3.70 5.97 -4.66
CA SER A 28 5.07 5.59 -4.32
C SER A 28 6.01 6.75 -4.62
N LEU A 29 7.15 6.77 -3.93
CA LEU A 29 8.16 7.80 -4.07
C LEU A 29 9.36 7.28 -4.85
N SER A 30 10.03 8.20 -5.55
CA SER A 30 11.15 7.93 -6.47
C SER A 30 12.15 9.08 -6.44
N GLY A 31 13.41 8.81 -6.81
CA GLY A 31 14.42 9.85 -6.99
C GLY A 31 14.55 10.24 -8.46
N ILE A 32 14.29 11.50 -8.79
CA ILE A 32 14.49 12.10 -10.12
C ILE A 32 15.93 12.63 -10.19
N LYS A 33 16.70 12.21 -11.20
CA LYS A 33 18.09 12.66 -11.42
C LYS A 33 18.14 13.68 -12.56
N PHE A 34 18.76 14.84 -12.32
CA PHE A 34 18.96 15.89 -13.30
C PHE A 34 20.31 15.77 -14.02
N LYS A 35 20.42 16.39 -15.20
CA LYS A 35 21.73 16.69 -15.81
C LYS A 35 22.51 17.58 -14.82
N GLY A 36 23.75 17.20 -14.52
CA GLY A 36 24.54 17.78 -13.42
C GLY A 36 24.50 17.00 -12.09
N GLY A 37 23.75 15.90 -12.00
CA GLY A 37 23.82 14.95 -10.87
C GLY A 37 22.96 15.30 -9.65
N VAL A 38 22.39 16.51 -9.60
CA VAL A 38 21.36 16.92 -8.63
C VAL A 38 20.20 15.93 -8.64
N ARG A 39 19.61 15.68 -7.46
CA ARG A 39 18.43 14.81 -7.30
C ARG A 39 17.30 15.57 -6.64
N GLN A 40 16.07 15.25 -7.05
CA GLN A 40 14.82 15.73 -6.45
C GLN A 40 13.93 14.52 -6.16
N GLY A 41 13.00 14.65 -5.22
CA GLY A 41 11.99 13.63 -5.02
C GLY A 41 10.96 13.68 -6.14
N GLY A 42 10.29 12.55 -6.40
CA GLY A 42 9.17 12.49 -7.31
C GLY A 42 8.13 11.47 -6.86
N VAL A 43 6.85 11.75 -7.14
CA VAL A 43 5.77 10.78 -6.97
C VAL A 43 5.59 9.98 -8.24
N VAL A 44 5.52 8.65 -8.13
CA VAL A 44 5.33 7.74 -9.26
C VAL A 44 3.85 7.75 -9.66
N VAL A 45 3.57 8.20 -10.88
CA VAL A 45 2.21 8.34 -11.42
C VAL A 45 1.88 7.28 -12.48
N GLY A 46 2.89 6.66 -13.11
CA GLY A 46 2.73 5.56 -14.06
C GLY A 46 2.14 5.98 -15.41
N GLU A 47 1.61 5.01 -16.15
CA GLU A 47 1.05 5.18 -17.51
C GLU A 47 -0.30 5.93 -17.49
N VAL A 48 -0.21 7.25 -17.36
CA VAL A 48 -1.36 8.17 -17.38
C VAL A 48 -1.12 9.25 -18.44
N SER A 49 -2.16 9.59 -19.22
CA SER A 49 -2.06 10.64 -20.24
C SER A 49 -1.75 12.00 -19.61
N GLU A 50 -1.02 12.85 -20.33
CA GLU A 50 -0.54 14.12 -19.78
C GLU A 50 -1.69 15.05 -19.37
N GLU A 51 -2.79 15.02 -20.13
CA GLU A 51 -4.04 15.73 -19.83
C GLU A 51 -4.66 15.30 -18.49
N LYS A 52 -4.57 14.01 -18.16
CA LYS A 52 -4.99 13.48 -16.86
C LYS A 52 -3.98 13.85 -15.76
N LEU A 53 -2.68 13.84 -16.08
CA LEU A 53 -1.61 14.22 -15.13
C LEU A 53 -1.64 15.69 -14.74
N LYS A 54 -2.04 16.60 -15.65
CA LYS A 54 -2.24 18.03 -15.37
C LYS A 54 -3.15 18.30 -14.16
N LYS A 55 -4.06 17.37 -13.83
CA LYS A 55 -4.94 17.45 -12.64
C LYS A 55 -4.19 17.34 -11.29
N PHE A 56 -2.97 16.81 -11.31
CA PHE A 56 -2.09 16.68 -10.12
C PHE A 56 -1.11 17.83 -9.97
N PHE A 57 -0.95 18.71 -10.96
CA PHE A 57 -0.02 19.84 -10.87
C PHE A 57 -0.38 20.76 -9.70
N TYR A 58 0.65 21.24 -8.99
CA TYR A 58 0.54 22.10 -7.80
C TYR A 58 -0.32 21.53 -6.65
N LYS A 59 -0.72 20.25 -6.71
CA LYS A 59 -1.41 19.60 -5.60
C LYS A 59 -0.44 19.40 -4.45
N LYS A 60 -0.89 19.71 -3.24
CA LYS A 60 -0.15 19.46 -2.01
C LYS A 60 -0.25 17.99 -1.61
N MET A 61 0.88 17.43 -1.18
CA MET A 61 1.07 16.05 -0.79
C MET A 61 1.68 15.99 0.61
N THR A 62 1.13 15.17 1.49
CA THR A 62 1.77 14.75 2.73
C THR A 62 2.69 13.57 2.43
N ILE A 63 4.00 13.79 2.54
CA ILE A 63 5.04 12.77 2.44
C ILE A 63 5.17 12.09 3.80
N ILE A 64 5.09 10.76 3.84
CA ILE A 64 5.39 9.94 5.02
C ILE A 64 6.76 9.30 4.81
N PHE A 65 7.68 9.56 5.73
CA PHE A 65 9.03 9.01 5.69
C PHE A 65 9.59 8.70 7.07
N VAL A 66 10.58 7.82 7.10
CA VAL A 66 11.36 7.51 8.31
C VAL A 66 12.76 8.07 8.16
N LYS A 67 13.21 8.81 9.17
CA LYS A 67 14.60 9.24 9.34
C LYS A 67 15.27 8.30 10.33
N LYS A 68 16.44 7.77 9.98
CA LYS A 68 17.27 6.98 10.91
C LYS A 68 18.25 7.92 11.60
N GLU A 69 18.23 7.95 12.94
CA GLU A 69 19.16 8.72 13.76
C GLU A 69 19.93 7.75 14.67
N GLY A 70 21.16 7.41 14.26
CA GLY A 70 21.94 6.35 14.91
C GLY A 70 21.25 4.99 14.84
N ARG A 71 20.79 4.48 16.00
CA ARG A 71 20.02 3.22 16.12
C ARG A 71 18.51 3.43 16.22
N THR A 72 18.03 4.66 16.30
CA THR A 72 16.59 4.96 16.38
C THR A 72 16.03 5.31 15.01
N PHE A 73 14.72 5.10 14.85
CA PHE A 73 13.96 5.45 13.68
C PHE A 73 12.87 6.44 14.09
N GLU A 74 12.87 7.63 13.52
CA GLU A 74 11.85 8.64 13.77
C GLU A 74 10.92 8.80 12.56
N ARG A 75 9.62 8.80 12.81
CA ARG A 75 8.62 9.07 11.77
C ARG A 75 8.45 10.58 11.56
N LYS A 76 8.73 11.05 10.35
CA LYS A 76 8.47 12.43 9.93
C LYS A 76 7.36 12.50 8.89
N THR A 77 6.73 13.67 8.83
CA THR A 77 5.78 14.04 7.79
C THR A 77 6.14 15.41 7.26
N GLN A 78 6.14 15.59 5.94
CA GLN A 78 6.37 16.88 5.30
C GLN A 78 5.25 17.15 4.30
N THR A 79 4.74 18.38 4.26
CA THR A 79 3.86 18.81 3.15
C THR A 79 4.73 19.39 2.04
N VAL A 80 4.55 18.91 0.82
CA VAL A 80 5.24 19.38 -0.40
C VAL A 80 4.21 19.66 -1.49
N SER A 81 4.59 20.43 -2.51
CA SER A 81 3.76 20.66 -3.70
C SER A 81 4.27 19.81 -4.86
N LEU A 82 3.37 19.31 -5.71
CA LEU A 82 3.75 18.73 -7.01
C LEU A 82 4.08 19.84 -8.01
N THR A 83 5.13 19.66 -8.78
CA THR A 83 5.47 20.53 -9.92
C THR A 83 4.52 20.28 -11.11
N ASP A 84 4.62 21.14 -12.11
CA ASP A 84 4.02 21.01 -13.44
C ASP A 84 4.87 20.19 -14.43
N ARG A 85 6.03 19.70 -13.99
CA ARG A 85 6.98 18.97 -14.82
C ARG A 85 6.72 17.47 -14.76
N ILE A 86 6.38 16.91 -15.93
CA ILE A 86 6.25 15.46 -16.14
C ILE A 86 7.62 14.91 -16.54
N TYR A 87 8.09 13.91 -15.80
CA TYR A 87 9.27 13.11 -16.11
C TYR A 87 8.80 11.73 -16.56
N SER A 88 9.41 11.18 -17.62
CA SER A 88 9.16 9.81 -18.09
C SER A 88 10.48 9.04 -18.11
N PHE A 89 10.46 7.73 -17.82
CA PHE A 89 11.66 6.87 -17.80
C PHE A 89 11.35 5.46 -18.34
N ASP A 90 12.42 4.67 -18.50
CA ASP A 90 12.56 3.28 -19.00
C ASP A 90 13.19 3.25 -20.42
N GLU A 91 14.31 2.57 -20.71
CA GLU A 91 15.28 1.80 -19.89
C GLU A 91 16.70 1.85 -20.55
N ILE A 92 17.78 1.42 -19.85
CA ILE A 92 19.13 1.23 -20.41
C ILE A 92 19.74 -0.12 -19.95
N VAL A 93 20.29 -0.89 -20.91
CA VAL A 93 21.11 -2.13 -20.76
C VAL A 93 22.56 -1.76 -20.40
N GLY A 94 23.38 -2.52 -19.65
CA GLY A 94 23.30 -3.90 -19.13
C GLY A 94 24.61 -4.65 -19.48
N ILE A 95 24.96 -5.75 -18.79
CA ILE A 95 26.14 -6.60 -19.13
C ILE A 95 25.73 -8.09 -19.03
N ASP A 96 26.19 -8.91 -19.99
CA ASP A 96 25.77 -10.30 -20.26
C ASP A 96 24.26 -10.47 -20.63
N GLU A 97 23.68 -9.52 -21.38
CA GLU A 97 22.23 -9.44 -21.67
C GLU A 97 21.32 -9.30 -20.42
N VAL A 98 21.88 -9.39 -19.21
CA VAL A 98 21.13 -9.26 -17.96
C VAL A 98 20.86 -7.80 -17.62
N GLN A 99 19.61 -7.38 -17.83
CA GLN A 99 19.06 -6.17 -17.22
C GLN A 99 18.73 -6.43 -15.74
N LEU A 100 19.28 -5.61 -14.85
CA LEU A 100 18.89 -5.56 -13.43
C LEU A 100 18.02 -4.33 -13.12
N GLY A 101 17.05 -4.08 -14.00
CA GLY A 101 15.79 -3.40 -13.71
C GLY A 101 15.75 -1.87 -13.80
N VAL A 102 14.94 -1.38 -14.73
CA VAL A 102 14.24 -0.09 -14.65
C VAL A 102 12.74 -0.33 -14.88
N SER A 103 11.88 0.26 -14.03
CA SER A 103 10.46 0.44 -14.39
C SER A 103 9.88 1.64 -13.65
N LEU A 104 9.66 2.74 -14.37
CA LEU A 104 9.27 4.02 -13.83
C LEU A 104 8.66 4.95 -14.91
N THR A 105 7.68 4.43 -15.65
CA THR A 105 7.10 5.07 -16.84
C THR A 105 6.84 6.57 -16.73
N ARG A 106 6.24 7.08 -15.63
CA ARG A 106 6.14 8.54 -15.36
C ARG A 106 6.18 8.92 -13.87
N SER A 107 6.79 10.07 -13.57
CA SER A 107 6.81 10.74 -12.26
C SER A 107 6.56 12.26 -12.35
N LEU A 108 6.02 12.84 -11.29
CA LEU A 108 5.98 14.30 -11.07
C LEU A 108 6.97 14.67 -9.97
N ALA A 109 7.80 15.70 -10.18
CA ALA A 109 8.73 16.15 -9.13
C ALA A 109 7.98 16.84 -7.98
N ILE A 110 8.49 16.68 -6.75
CA ILE A 110 8.04 17.40 -5.56
C ILE A 110 8.92 18.62 -5.30
N ASP A 111 8.30 19.74 -4.94
CA ASP A 111 8.96 21.00 -4.58
C ASP A 111 9.58 20.92 -3.17
N ALA A 112 10.65 20.14 -3.05
CA ALA A 112 11.48 19.96 -1.86
C ALA A 112 12.87 19.43 -2.23
N ASP A 113 13.91 19.93 -1.54
CA ASP A 113 15.29 19.46 -1.69
C ASP A 113 15.46 18.01 -1.22
N TYR A 114 15.86 17.13 -2.14
CA TYR A 114 16.00 15.70 -1.86
C TYR A 114 17.39 15.35 -1.32
N LYS A 115 17.53 15.36 0.02
CA LYS A 115 18.69 14.78 0.68
C LYS A 115 18.46 13.28 0.85
N LYS A 116 19.35 12.48 0.23
CA LYS A 116 19.32 11.02 0.00
C LYS A 116 19.38 10.14 1.28
N GLN A 117 18.70 10.52 2.36
CA GLN A 117 18.84 9.94 3.71
C GLN A 117 17.52 9.43 4.32
N SER A 118 16.37 9.75 3.72
CA SER A 118 15.03 9.30 4.16
C SER A 118 14.69 7.91 3.60
N TYR A 119 14.21 7.01 4.46
CA TYR A 119 13.44 5.85 4.02
C TYR A 119 12.01 6.29 3.77
N GLU A 120 11.77 6.77 2.55
CA GLU A 120 10.48 7.28 2.12
C GLU A 120 9.47 6.14 1.90
N VAL A 121 8.25 6.36 2.38
CA VAL A 121 7.23 5.30 2.44
C VAL A 121 6.19 5.52 1.33
N VAL A 122 5.41 6.60 1.43
CA VAL A 122 4.36 6.98 0.48
C VAL A 122 4.10 8.49 0.51
N ALA A 123 3.48 9.01 -0.56
CA ALA A 123 2.88 10.34 -0.60
C ALA A 123 1.35 10.25 -0.68
N ILE A 124 0.65 11.05 0.13
CA ILE A 124 -0.82 11.09 0.21
C ILE A 124 -1.30 12.53 -0.08
N PRO A 125 -2.22 12.78 -1.03
CA PRO A 125 -2.79 14.10 -1.27
C PRO A 125 -3.45 14.68 -0.02
N VAL A 126 -3.25 15.97 0.27
CA VAL A 126 -3.79 16.61 1.50
C VAL A 126 -5.32 16.66 1.58
N LYS A 127 -6.05 16.30 0.51
CA LYS A 127 -7.50 16.05 0.56
C LYS A 127 -7.87 14.84 1.46
N TYR A 128 -6.90 13.98 1.76
CA TYR A 128 -6.99 12.97 2.80
C TYR A 128 -6.20 13.45 4.01
N LYS A 129 -6.90 13.75 5.10
CA LYS A 129 -6.31 14.18 6.37
C LYS A 129 -5.65 12.99 7.04
N VAL A 130 -4.31 12.97 7.03
CA VAL A 130 -3.52 12.03 7.83
C VAL A 130 -3.49 12.58 9.26
N GLU A 131 -4.20 11.90 10.17
CA GLU A 131 -4.40 12.33 11.55
C GLU A 131 -3.36 11.76 12.50
N ASP A 132 -3.01 10.49 12.29
CA ASP A 132 -2.00 9.78 13.07
C ASP A 132 -1.27 8.77 12.18
N ILE A 133 -0.04 8.46 12.57
CA ILE A 133 0.82 7.47 11.94
C ILE A 133 1.66 6.86 13.05
N LYS A 134 1.32 5.63 13.44
CA LYS A 134 2.09 4.83 14.38
C LYS A 134 3.04 3.91 13.61
N MET A 135 4.33 3.95 13.97
CA MET A 135 5.31 2.96 13.55
C MET A 135 5.08 1.65 14.32
N LEU A 136 5.05 0.50 13.64
CA LEU A 136 4.81 -0.79 14.29
C LEU A 136 6.12 -1.50 14.64
N ASN A 137 6.22 -1.96 15.89
CA ASN A 137 7.31 -2.79 16.40
C ASN A 137 6.79 -4.21 16.68
N LEU A 138 6.68 -5.01 15.61
CA LEU A 138 6.07 -6.34 15.69
C LEU A 138 7.02 -7.37 16.32
N ARG A 139 6.60 -7.93 17.44
CA ARG A 139 7.28 -9.00 18.19
C ARG A 139 6.41 -10.24 18.24
N ARG A 140 7.02 -11.42 18.28
CA ARG A 140 6.30 -12.69 18.42
C ARG A 140 5.67 -12.76 19.81
N GLU A 141 4.38 -13.10 19.85
CA GLU A 141 3.61 -13.30 21.07
C GLU A 141 3.66 -14.77 21.50
N GLU A 142 3.78 -15.04 22.79
CA GLU A 142 3.65 -16.38 23.37
C GLU A 142 2.23 -16.59 23.93
N GLY A 143 1.72 -17.83 23.84
CA GLY A 143 0.43 -18.24 24.44
C GLY A 143 -0.86 -17.83 23.71
N ASP A 144 -0.89 -16.75 22.92
CA ASP A 144 -2.15 -16.19 22.39
C ASP A 144 -2.68 -16.86 21.10
N ASN A 145 -1.92 -17.78 20.50
CA ASN A 145 -2.19 -18.37 19.17
C ASN A 145 -3.59 -19.01 19.04
N ASP A 146 -4.05 -19.75 20.06
CA ASP A 146 -5.33 -20.48 20.05
C ASP A 146 -6.53 -19.55 19.86
N LEU A 147 -6.46 -18.33 20.39
CA LEU A 147 -7.55 -17.35 20.31
C LEU A 147 -7.76 -16.89 18.85
N TYR A 148 -6.66 -16.66 18.14
CA TYR A 148 -6.68 -16.25 16.74
C TYR A 148 -6.98 -17.42 15.78
N LEU A 149 -6.55 -18.64 16.11
CA LEU A 149 -6.96 -19.85 15.38
C LEU A 149 -8.48 -20.08 15.50
N LYS A 150 -9.05 -19.96 16.70
CA LYS A 150 -10.52 -20.01 16.91
C LYS A 150 -11.26 -18.88 16.18
N ALA A 151 -10.64 -17.71 16.01
CA ALA A 151 -11.21 -16.63 15.20
C ALA A 151 -11.21 -16.98 13.69
N MET A 152 -10.14 -17.61 13.18
CA MET A 152 -10.09 -18.13 11.80
C MET A 152 -11.15 -19.21 11.55
N GLU A 153 -11.33 -20.15 12.48
CA GLU A 153 -12.37 -21.20 12.41
C GLU A 153 -13.78 -20.61 12.37
N LYS A 154 -14.02 -19.54 13.15
CA LYS A 154 -15.33 -18.87 13.24
C LYS A 154 -15.63 -17.88 12.12
N ASP A 155 -14.63 -17.42 11.37
CA ASP A 155 -14.85 -16.37 10.35
C ASP A 155 -15.86 -16.81 9.28
N GLY A 156 -15.99 -18.11 8.99
CA GLY A 156 -17.18 -18.64 8.32
C GLY A 156 -17.45 -18.10 6.90
N ARG A 157 -16.44 -17.47 6.27
CA ARG A 157 -16.50 -16.70 5.01
C ARG A 157 -17.05 -15.26 5.11
N GLN A 158 -17.14 -14.67 6.30
CA GLN A 158 -17.58 -13.28 6.48
C GLN A 158 -16.50 -12.28 6.07
N SER A 159 -15.26 -12.48 6.52
CA SER A 159 -14.15 -11.53 6.26
C SER A 159 -13.16 -12.07 5.23
N LEU A 160 -12.89 -13.39 5.23
CA LEU A 160 -11.92 -14.03 4.34
C LEU A 160 -12.54 -15.12 3.44
N PRO A 161 -12.01 -15.33 2.21
CA PRO A 161 -12.41 -16.46 1.37
C PRO A 161 -12.17 -17.81 2.05
N ALA A 162 -13.06 -18.78 1.83
CA ALA A 162 -12.97 -20.13 2.41
C ALA A 162 -11.61 -20.82 2.19
N LYS A 163 -10.99 -20.60 1.03
CA LYS A 163 -9.67 -21.12 0.70
C LYS A 163 -8.58 -20.54 1.61
N ALA A 164 -8.61 -19.23 1.87
CA ALA A 164 -7.66 -18.58 2.79
C ALA A 164 -7.76 -19.14 4.21
N VAL A 165 -8.99 -19.37 4.70
CA VAL A 165 -9.22 -20.01 6.01
C VAL A 165 -8.65 -21.43 6.03
N SER A 166 -8.95 -22.24 5.02
CA SER A 166 -8.43 -23.61 4.88
C SER A 166 -6.89 -23.66 4.82
N ASP A 167 -6.28 -22.78 4.01
CA ASP A 167 -4.83 -22.69 3.83
C ASP A 167 -4.13 -22.37 5.17
N VAL A 168 -4.69 -21.49 5.99
CA VAL A 168 -4.16 -21.14 7.31
C VAL A 168 -4.34 -22.28 8.31
N LEU A 169 -5.55 -22.85 8.42
CA LEU A 169 -5.84 -23.91 9.39
C LEU A 169 -5.08 -25.20 9.10
N SER A 170 -4.84 -25.54 7.83
CA SER A 170 -3.99 -26.67 7.44
C SER A 170 -2.54 -26.55 7.94
N ARG A 171 -2.09 -25.33 8.22
CA ARG A 171 -0.72 -25.00 8.67
C ARG A 171 -0.66 -24.56 10.14
N ARG A 172 -1.71 -24.82 10.94
CA ARG A 172 -1.82 -24.38 12.35
C ARG A 172 -0.60 -24.66 13.24
N LYS A 173 0.15 -25.74 13.00
CA LYS A 173 1.43 -26.04 13.71
C LYS A 173 2.54 -25.00 13.51
N TYR A 174 2.44 -24.17 12.47
CA TYR A 174 3.36 -23.07 12.16
C TYR A 174 2.73 -21.69 12.41
N PHE A 175 1.52 -21.66 12.97
CA PHE A 175 0.84 -20.41 13.28
C PHE A 175 1.57 -19.71 14.43
N SER A 176 1.79 -18.40 14.31
CA SER A 176 2.44 -17.59 15.34
C SER A 176 2.02 -16.15 15.18
N ILE A 177 1.52 -15.57 16.26
CA ILE A 177 1.05 -14.20 16.31
C ILE A 177 2.21 -13.25 16.56
N PHE A 178 2.19 -12.13 15.84
CA PHE A 178 3.11 -11.01 16.00
C PHE A 178 2.31 -9.73 16.30
N LYS A 179 2.70 -8.98 17.33
CA LYS A 179 1.99 -7.80 17.84
C LYS A 179 2.94 -6.66 18.16
N ASP A 180 2.37 -5.46 18.24
CA ASP A 180 2.98 -4.29 18.85
C ASP A 180 2.41 -4.13 20.26
N SER A 181 3.26 -4.08 21.30
CA SER A 181 2.83 -3.99 22.71
C SER A 181 1.95 -2.78 22.98
N ASP A 182 2.24 -1.69 22.27
CA ASP A 182 1.62 -0.39 22.45
C ASP A 182 0.41 -0.25 21.48
N TYR A 183 0.01 -1.33 20.80
CA TYR A 183 -1.22 -1.43 20.01
C TYR A 183 -1.74 -2.89 19.91
N PRO A 184 -2.19 -3.48 21.03
CA PRO A 184 -2.57 -4.91 21.10
C PRO A 184 -3.81 -5.29 20.27
N ARG A 185 -4.51 -4.29 19.69
CA ARG A 185 -5.66 -4.50 18.79
C ARG A 185 -5.23 -5.03 17.42
N PHE A 186 -4.01 -4.73 16.96
CA PHE A 186 -3.47 -5.17 15.68
C PHE A 186 -2.55 -6.38 15.87
N ALA A 187 -2.67 -7.38 15.00
CA ALA A 187 -1.76 -8.52 14.96
C ALA A 187 -1.56 -9.06 13.54
N ILE A 188 -0.44 -9.72 13.31
CA ILE A 188 -0.14 -10.45 12.07
C ILE A 188 0.18 -11.90 12.40
N SER A 189 -0.26 -12.86 11.59
CA SER A 189 0.28 -14.23 11.60
C SER A 189 0.54 -14.68 10.17
N GLY A 190 1.81 -14.69 9.76
CA GLY A 190 2.28 -15.17 8.46
C GLY A 190 1.63 -14.48 7.26
N SER A 191 0.45 -14.94 6.85
CA SER A 191 -0.37 -14.47 5.74
C SER A 191 -1.65 -13.73 6.13
N VAL A 192 -1.98 -13.59 7.43
CA VAL A 192 -3.22 -12.95 7.89
C VAL A 192 -2.93 -11.68 8.71
N LEU A 193 -3.68 -10.61 8.43
CA LEU A 193 -3.82 -9.44 9.30
C LEU A 193 -5.07 -9.60 10.17
N PHE A 194 -4.94 -9.24 11.45
CA PHE A 194 -6.03 -9.23 12.41
C PHE A 194 -6.21 -7.84 13.03
N PHE A 195 -7.47 -7.47 13.28
CA PHE A 195 -7.86 -6.29 14.04
C PHE A 195 -8.92 -6.67 15.06
N ASP A 196 -8.77 -6.26 16.31
CA ASP A 196 -9.60 -6.68 17.44
C ASP A 196 -9.80 -8.21 17.51
N LYS A 197 -8.70 -8.95 17.25
CA LYS A 197 -8.63 -10.43 17.19
C LYS A 197 -9.48 -11.08 16.08
N LYS A 198 -10.14 -10.30 15.22
CA LYS A 198 -10.85 -10.79 14.02
C LYS A 198 -9.90 -10.79 12.82
N PRO A 199 -9.95 -11.80 11.94
CA PRO A 199 -9.21 -11.75 10.68
C PRO A 199 -9.81 -10.70 9.76
N ILE A 200 -8.97 -9.89 9.11
CA ILE A 200 -9.40 -8.76 8.27
C ILE A 200 -8.90 -8.91 6.83
N PHE A 201 -7.68 -9.38 6.64
CA PHE A 201 -7.09 -9.51 5.32
C PHE A 201 -6.13 -10.71 5.22
N TYR A 202 -6.09 -11.36 4.07
CA TYR A 202 -5.20 -12.47 3.76
C TYR A 202 -4.36 -12.18 2.52
N ASN A 203 -3.04 -12.38 2.63
CA ASN A 203 -2.10 -12.32 1.52
C ASN A 203 -1.39 -13.66 1.33
N TYR A 204 -1.57 -14.30 0.17
CA TYR A 204 -1.02 -15.63 -0.13
C TYR A 204 0.52 -15.70 0.00
N TYR A 205 1.24 -14.64 -0.39
CA TYR A 205 2.71 -14.57 -0.26
C TYR A 205 3.20 -14.20 1.14
N GLY A 206 2.30 -13.94 2.08
CA GLY A 206 2.65 -13.58 3.45
C GLY A 206 3.14 -12.15 3.64
N PHE A 207 3.46 -11.85 4.90
CA PHE A 207 4.05 -10.59 5.37
C PHE A 207 5.48 -10.82 5.88
N SER A 208 6.16 -11.91 5.48
CA SER A 208 7.49 -12.25 6.02
C SER A 208 8.54 -11.13 5.91
N PRO A 209 8.57 -10.28 4.85
CA PRO A 209 9.49 -9.15 4.83
C PRO A 209 9.30 -8.19 6.01
N ILE A 210 8.07 -8.04 6.49
CA ILE A 210 7.63 -7.14 7.58
C ILE A 210 7.83 -7.80 8.96
N ILE A 211 7.68 -9.13 9.04
CA ILE A 211 7.81 -9.89 10.29
C ILE A 211 9.29 -9.99 10.74
N ASN A 212 10.24 -9.91 9.80
CA ASN A 212 11.68 -9.92 10.12
C ASN A 212 12.10 -8.65 10.89
N HIS A 213 12.70 -8.85 12.06
CA HIS A 213 12.83 -7.84 13.13
C HIS A 213 13.83 -6.70 12.90
N ASP A 214 14.63 -6.71 11.83
CA ASP A 214 15.76 -5.79 11.65
C ASP A 214 15.41 -4.42 11.05
N GLU A 215 14.20 -4.24 10.50
CA GLU A 215 13.82 -3.02 9.78
C GLU A 215 12.37 -2.59 10.01
N VAL A 216 12.17 -1.28 10.19
CA VAL A 216 10.84 -0.65 10.23
C VAL A 216 10.18 -0.75 8.85
N LYS A 217 9.15 -1.61 8.74
CA LYS A 217 8.48 -1.91 7.45
C LYS A 217 6.96 -1.81 7.47
N SER A 218 6.37 -1.44 8.61
CA SER A 218 4.93 -1.25 8.69
C SER A 218 4.51 -0.16 9.67
N PHE A 219 3.32 0.39 9.38
CA PHE A 219 2.72 1.51 10.07
C PHE A 219 1.21 1.28 10.20
N LEU A 220 0.62 1.84 11.25
CA LEU A 220 -0.82 2.10 11.29
C LEU A 220 -1.04 3.57 10.96
N LEU A 221 -1.90 3.85 9.98
CA LEU A 221 -2.29 5.20 9.58
C LEU A 221 -3.74 5.45 9.99
N LYS A 222 -4.01 6.62 10.56
CA LYS A 222 -5.36 7.15 10.68
C LYS A 222 -5.59 8.21 9.62
N ILE A 223 -6.47 7.93 8.66
CA ILE A 223 -6.73 8.81 7.51
C ILE A 223 -8.24 9.07 7.42
N ASN A 224 -8.65 10.34 7.47
CA ASN A 224 -10.07 10.75 7.51
C ASN A 224 -10.86 9.97 8.58
N GLY A 225 -10.33 9.89 9.80
CA GLY A 225 -10.90 9.11 10.91
C GLY A 225 -10.73 7.58 10.84
N LYS A 226 -10.48 7.00 9.65
CA LYS A 226 -10.41 5.55 9.43
C LYS A 226 -9.01 4.97 9.65
N MET A 227 -8.92 3.72 10.10
CA MET A 227 -7.65 3.03 10.38
C MET A 227 -7.19 2.15 9.20
N PHE A 228 -5.90 2.24 8.87
CA PHE A 228 -5.26 1.46 7.82
C PHE A 228 -3.94 0.88 8.30
N PHE A 229 -3.60 -0.32 7.82
CA PHE A 229 -2.25 -0.86 7.86
C PHE A 229 -1.53 -0.48 6.57
N LEU A 230 -0.34 0.09 6.68
CA LEU A 230 0.58 0.34 5.57
C LEU A 230 1.83 -0.52 5.77
N GLY A 231 2.13 -1.42 4.83
CA GLY A 231 3.28 -2.31 4.95
C GLY A 231 3.91 -2.67 3.60
N ARG A 232 5.21 -2.97 3.59
CA ARG A 232 5.91 -3.41 2.37
C ARG A 232 5.90 -4.93 2.24
N PHE A 233 5.10 -5.47 1.33
CA PHE A 233 4.95 -6.91 1.11
C PHE A 233 4.61 -7.25 -0.35
N PRO A 234 4.95 -8.45 -0.87
CA PRO A 234 4.50 -8.89 -2.19
C PRO A 234 3.00 -9.20 -2.15
N LEU A 235 2.18 -8.48 -2.92
CA LEU A 235 0.72 -8.63 -2.89
C LEU A 235 0.22 -9.69 -3.88
N ALA A 236 -0.63 -10.60 -3.41
CA ALA A 236 -1.49 -11.43 -4.25
C ALA A 236 -2.95 -11.03 -4.04
N VAL A 237 -3.68 -10.76 -5.14
CA VAL A 237 -5.12 -10.57 -5.13
C VAL A 237 -5.78 -11.65 -5.98
N GLN A 238 -6.83 -12.29 -5.49
CA GLN A 238 -7.64 -13.19 -6.31
C GLN A 238 -8.74 -12.40 -7.02
N GLU A 239 -8.75 -12.45 -8.36
CA GLU A 239 -9.73 -11.76 -9.19
C GLU A 239 -10.30 -12.73 -10.22
N LYS A 240 -11.64 -12.86 -10.27
CA LYS A 240 -12.37 -13.75 -11.21
C LYS A 240 -11.84 -15.20 -11.26
N GLY A 241 -11.36 -15.70 -10.11
CA GLY A 241 -10.78 -17.04 -9.96
C GLY A 241 -9.26 -17.12 -10.12
N TYR A 242 -8.63 -16.17 -10.84
CA TYR A 242 -7.19 -16.12 -11.08
C TYR A 242 -6.45 -15.38 -9.96
N MET A 243 -5.18 -15.71 -9.73
CA MET A 243 -4.31 -15.00 -8.79
C MET A 243 -3.47 -13.97 -9.53
N LYS A 244 -3.71 -12.68 -9.29
CA LYS A 244 -2.90 -11.57 -9.79
C LYS A 244 -1.79 -11.27 -8.79
N LYS A 245 -0.54 -11.45 -9.22
CA LYS A 245 0.66 -11.15 -8.44
C LYS A 245 1.12 -9.72 -8.73
N PHE A 246 1.47 -8.99 -7.67
CA PHE A 246 2.20 -7.74 -7.72
C PHE A 246 3.51 -7.88 -6.92
N GLU A 247 4.47 -7.00 -7.17
CA GLU A 247 5.77 -7.00 -6.49
C GLU A 247 5.70 -6.41 -5.06
N SER A 248 6.84 -6.34 -4.37
CA SER A 248 6.93 -5.86 -2.99
C SER A 248 6.94 -4.34 -2.86
N TYR A 249 5.76 -3.73 -2.90
CA TYR A 249 5.53 -2.30 -2.64
C TYR A 249 4.88 -2.04 -1.26
N TYR A 250 4.84 -0.77 -0.86
CA TYR A 250 4.01 -0.33 0.26
C TYR A 250 2.53 -0.36 -0.15
N TYR A 251 1.78 -1.32 0.40
CA TYR A 251 0.34 -1.45 0.20
C TYR A 251 -0.42 -1.01 1.43
N LEU A 252 -1.53 -0.29 1.19
CA LEU A 252 -2.44 0.19 2.21
C LEU A 252 -3.63 -0.77 2.32
N VAL A 253 -3.94 -1.26 3.51
CA VAL A 253 -5.06 -2.16 3.80
C VAL A 253 -5.97 -1.49 4.83
N SER A 254 -7.25 -1.32 4.52
CA SER A 254 -8.24 -0.84 5.49
C SER A 254 -8.47 -1.88 6.57
N LEU A 255 -8.45 -1.45 7.83
CA LEU A 255 -8.71 -2.32 8.99
C LEU A 255 -10.20 -2.42 9.33
N GLU A 256 -11.06 -1.72 8.61
CA GLU A 256 -12.52 -1.77 8.77
C GLU A 256 -13.17 -2.89 7.92
N ASP A 257 -12.67 -3.09 6.70
CA ASP A 257 -13.29 -3.94 5.67
C ASP A 257 -12.29 -4.83 4.92
N GLY A 258 -11.01 -4.83 5.29
CA GLY A 258 -9.96 -5.63 4.63
C GLY A 258 -9.57 -5.16 3.23
N LYS A 259 -10.13 -4.05 2.74
CA LYS A 259 -9.91 -3.59 1.37
C LYS A 259 -8.46 -3.12 1.19
N VAL A 260 -7.77 -3.72 0.22
CA VAL A 260 -6.45 -3.28 -0.22
C VAL A 260 -6.57 -2.15 -1.22
N TYR A 261 -5.75 -1.13 -1.07
CA TYR A 261 -5.59 -0.03 -2.02
C TYR A 261 -4.20 -0.10 -2.65
N LEU A 262 -4.16 -0.11 -3.97
CA LEU A 262 -2.92 -0.05 -4.75
C LEU A 262 -2.40 1.41 -4.80
N PRO A 263 -1.08 1.64 -4.86
CA PRO A 263 -0.53 2.94 -5.20
C PRO A 263 -0.94 3.30 -6.64
N VAL A 264 -1.11 4.59 -6.94
CA VAL A 264 -1.74 5.07 -8.18
C VAL A 264 -1.13 4.44 -9.45
N HIS A 265 0.20 4.35 -9.54
CA HIS A 265 0.91 3.79 -10.69
C HIS A 265 0.63 2.30 -10.97
N LEU A 266 0.13 1.53 -10.00
CA LEU A 266 -0.26 0.11 -10.20
C LEU A 266 -1.74 -0.06 -10.55
N ARG A 267 -2.57 0.99 -10.44
CA ARG A 267 -4.02 0.92 -10.74
C ARG A 267 -4.30 0.81 -12.23
N GLY A 268 -3.41 1.35 -13.08
CA GLY A 268 -3.55 1.31 -14.54
C GLY A 268 -3.21 -0.05 -15.19
N LYS A 269 -2.54 -0.96 -14.46
CA LYS A 269 -2.20 -2.32 -14.94
C LYS A 269 -3.35 -3.31 -14.70
N GLN A 270 -4.61 -2.86 -14.82
CA GLN A 270 -5.83 -3.66 -14.62
C GLN A 270 -6.44 -4.12 -15.93
#